data_AF-A0A7S1G9P4-F1
#
_entry.id   AF-A0A7S1G9P4-F1
#
_cell.length_a   1.000
_cell.length_b   1.000
_cell.length_c   1.000
_cell.angle_alpha   90.00
_cell.angle_beta   90.00
_cell.angle_gamma   90.00
#
_symmetry.space_group_name_H-M   'P 1'
#
loop_
_entity.id
_entity.type
_entity.pdbx_description
1 polymer ?
#
loop_
_entity_poly.entity_id
_entity_poly.type
_entity_poly.pdbx_seq_one_letter_code
_entity_poly.pdbx_strand_id
1 'polypeptide(L)'
;GGGGGGGKAVPLRQPVMYNQFAPYTMYHVLEPSACGLEKVCEIIGFFENYFEQPYPFRAFSQVFVEGTHHELSPFAAGGAFSTSTMHPGGIVEPIADNLRRTVTAIVSNWVGCVVGVASWADAWVLVGLTGFLVDQFLGRGRGVSDAQHRLQAS
;
A
#
# COMPACT_ATOMS: atom_id res chain seq x y z
N GLY A 1 5.72 7.74 -51.59
CA GLY A 1 4.86 7.46 -50.43
C GLY A 1 5.74 7.40 -49.21
N GLY A 2 5.68 8.41 -48.34
CA GLY A 2 6.46 8.46 -47.10
C GLY A 2 5.71 7.73 -45.99
N GLY A 3 6.27 6.62 -45.52
CA GLY A 3 5.78 5.93 -44.32
C GLY A 3 6.21 6.70 -43.07
N GLY A 4 5.30 7.50 -42.52
CA GLY A 4 5.46 8.11 -41.21
C GLY A 4 5.28 7.04 -40.13
N GLY A 5 6.39 6.55 -39.58
CA GLY A 5 6.41 5.73 -38.38
C GLY A 5 5.90 6.55 -37.20
N GLY A 6 4.61 6.41 -36.88
CA GLY A 6 4.01 6.95 -35.67
C GLY A 6 4.59 6.24 -34.45
N GLY A 7 5.70 6.74 -33.94
CA GLY A 7 6.17 6.41 -32.60
C GLY A 7 5.05 6.77 -31.63
N LYS A 8 4.32 5.77 -31.11
CA LYS A 8 3.37 5.98 -30.04
C LYS A 8 4.14 6.63 -28.89
N ALA A 9 3.80 7.88 -28.58
CA ALA A 9 4.30 8.54 -27.39
C ALA A 9 3.94 7.63 -26.20
N VAL A 10 4.96 7.04 -25.57
CA VAL A 10 4.78 6.37 -24.28
C VAL A 10 4.30 7.47 -23.34
N PRO A 11 3.09 7.38 -22.77
CA PRO A 11 2.61 8.41 -21.87
C PRO A 11 3.62 8.55 -20.74
N LEU A 12 4.07 9.78 -20.48
CA LEU A 12 4.96 10.07 -19.36
C LEU A 12 4.30 9.54 -18.09
N ARG A 13 4.98 8.62 -17.40
CA ARG A 13 4.56 8.08 -16.11
C ARG A 13 4.37 9.25 -15.15
N GLN A 14 3.11 9.61 -14.87
CA GLN A 14 2.83 10.60 -13.84
C GLN A 14 3.14 9.96 -12.49
N PRO A 15 3.92 10.61 -11.62
CA PRO A 15 4.14 10.09 -10.28
C PRO A 15 2.79 10.03 -9.56
N VAL A 16 2.52 8.92 -8.90
CA VAL A 16 1.38 8.82 -7.98
C VAL A 16 1.62 9.83 -6.86
N MET A 17 0.66 10.73 -6.63
CA MET A 17 0.75 11.67 -5.51
C MET A 17 0.41 10.96 -4.21
N TYR A 18 1.20 11.19 -3.16
CA TYR A 18 1.00 10.56 -1.86
C TYR A 18 0.69 11.62 -0.82
N ASN A 19 -0.48 11.49 -0.19
CA ASN A 19 -0.94 12.44 0.78
C ASN A 19 -1.24 11.73 2.10
N GLN A 20 -0.77 12.31 3.21
CA GLN A 20 -1.09 11.85 4.56
C GLN A 20 -1.83 12.96 5.30
N PHE A 21 -2.95 12.60 5.90
CA PHE A 21 -3.78 13.49 6.71
C PHE A 21 -3.90 12.93 8.11
N ALA A 22 -3.60 13.74 9.13
CA ALA A 22 -3.84 13.40 10.52
C ALA A 22 -4.53 14.56 11.24
N PRO A 23 -5.18 14.30 12.39
CA PRO A 23 -5.73 15.36 13.21
C PRO A 23 -4.65 16.36 13.65
N TYR A 24 -5.07 17.61 13.88
CA TYR A 24 -4.16 18.70 14.27
C TYR A 24 -3.27 18.39 15.47
N THR A 25 -3.79 17.60 16.41
CA THR A 25 -3.08 17.19 17.63
C THR A 25 -1.92 16.22 17.36
N MET A 26 -1.90 15.54 16.21
CA MET A 26 -0.98 14.42 15.95
C MET A 26 0.02 14.67 14.82
N TYR A 27 0.03 15.86 14.19
CA TYR A 27 0.99 16.19 13.12
C TYR A 27 2.46 16.01 13.53
N HIS A 28 2.79 16.25 14.80
CA HIS A 28 4.14 16.07 15.34
C HIS A 28 4.59 14.60 15.38
N VAL A 29 3.66 13.65 15.38
CA VAL A 29 3.93 12.21 15.34
C VAL A 29 3.95 11.69 13.92
N LEU A 30 3.29 12.38 12.97
CA LEU A 30 3.17 11.96 11.58
C LEU A 30 4.53 11.79 10.89
N GLU A 31 5.39 12.80 10.96
CA GLU A 31 6.72 12.78 10.33
C GLU A 31 7.64 11.64 10.84
N PRO A 32 7.80 11.45 12.16
CA PRO A 32 8.61 10.34 12.69
C PRO A 32 7.88 9.00 12.70
N SER A 33 6.61 8.93 12.27
CA SER A 33 5.86 7.68 12.34
C SER A 33 6.38 6.66 11.33
N ALA A 34 6.47 5.40 11.78
CA ALA A 34 6.87 4.29 10.92
C ALA A 34 5.85 3.94 9.82
N CYS A 35 4.72 4.66 9.74
CA CYS A 35 3.72 4.56 8.67
C CYS A 35 4.05 5.45 7.45
N GLY A 36 5.22 6.10 7.45
CA GLY A 36 5.62 7.13 6.49
C GLY A 36 5.43 6.82 4.99
N LEU A 37 5.27 7.90 4.23
CA LEU A 37 5.06 7.93 2.77
C LEU A 37 6.13 7.17 1.96
N GLU A 38 7.35 7.04 2.50
CA GLU A 38 8.45 6.30 1.88
C GLU A 38 8.08 4.83 1.58
N LYS A 39 7.41 4.18 2.53
CA LYS A 39 6.97 2.78 2.39
C LYS A 39 5.87 2.64 1.37
N VAL A 40 5.00 3.64 1.25
CA VAL A 40 3.91 3.65 0.26
C VAL A 40 4.47 3.60 -1.16
N CYS A 41 5.49 4.41 -1.46
CA CYS A 41 6.19 4.39 -2.75
C CYS A 41 6.80 3.02 -3.06
N GLU A 42 7.47 2.41 -2.08
CA GLU A 42 8.09 1.09 -2.23
C GLU A 42 7.05 0.00 -2.52
N ILE A 43 5.94 -0.01 -1.76
CA ILE A 43 4.86 -0.98 -1.92
C ILE A 43 4.24 -0.87 -3.31
N ILE A 44 3.90 0.35 -3.74
CA ILE A 44 3.31 0.56 -5.07
C ILE A 44 4.30 0.17 -6.16
N GLY A 45 5.57 0.58 -6.07
CA GLY A 45 6.59 0.17 -7.03
C GLY A 45 6.78 -1.35 -7.09
N PHE A 46 6.65 -2.06 -5.97
CA PHE A 46 6.66 -3.52 -5.95
C PHE A 46 5.48 -4.11 -6.73
N PHE A 47 4.26 -3.69 -6.43
CA PHE A 47 3.07 -4.25 -7.09
C PHE A 47 2.96 -3.84 -8.56
N GLU A 48 3.45 -2.66 -8.94
CA GLU A 48 3.56 -2.27 -10.35
C GLU A 48 4.49 -3.20 -11.14
N ASN A 49 5.62 -3.58 -10.56
CA ASN A 49 6.51 -4.57 -11.17
C ASN A 49 5.91 -5.97 -11.14
N TYR A 50 5.16 -6.33 -10.09
CA TYR A 50 4.55 -7.65 -9.93
C TYR A 50 3.38 -7.88 -10.91
N PHE A 51 2.54 -6.87 -11.10
CA PHE A 51 1.39 -6.93 -12.03
C PHE A 51 1.72 -6.48 -13.45
N GLU A 52 2.92 -5.94 -13.68
CA GLU A 52 3.32 -5.30 -14.94
C GLU A 52 2.33 -4.23 -15.41
N GLN A 53 1.67 -3.58 -14.45
CA GLN A 53 0.63 -2.57 -14.68
C GLN A 53 0.83 -1.39 -13.73
N PRO A 54 0.56 -0.14 -14.17
CA PRO A 54 0.61 1.02 -13.28
C PRO A 54 -0.53 0.98 -12.25
N TYR A 55 -0.32 1.62 -11.10
CA TYR A 55 -1.38 1.77 -10.10
C TYR A 55 -2.61 2.48 -10.72
N PRO A 56 -3.86 1.98 -10.51
CA PRO A 56 -5.05 2.48 -11.19
C PRO A 56 -5.44 3.92 -10.83
N PHE A 57 -4.97 4.45 -9.70
CA PHE A 57 -5.27 5.81 -9.26
C PHE A 57 -4.06 6.74 -9.39
N ARG A 58 -4.33 8.03 -9.61
CA ARG A 58 -3.29 9.07 -9.69
C ARG A 58 -2.74 9.51 -8.34
N ALA A 59 -3.43 9.17 -7.26
CA ALA A 59 -3.03 9.52 -5.91
C ALA A 59 -3.40 8.40 -4.94
N PHE A 60 -2.66 8.32 -3.84
CA PHE A 60 -3.00 7.51 -2.68
C PHE A 60 -3.05 8.41 -1.44
N SER A 61 -4.24 8.49 -0.82
CA SER A 61 -4.48 9.31 0.38
C SER A 61 -4.61 8.42 1.61
N GLN A 62 -3.71 8.60 2.58
CA GLN A 62 -3.79 7.96 3.89
C GLN A 62 -4.35 8.95 4.90
N VAL A 63 -5.49 8.60 5.49
CA VAL A 63 -6.21 9.48 6.42
C VAL A 63 -6.28 8.83 7.79
N PHE A 64 -5.75 9.49 8.82
CA PHE A 64 -5.86 9.05 10.20
C PHE A 64 -7.10 9.67 10.83
N VAL A 65 -8.00 8.82 11.33
CA VAL A 65 -9.28 9.22 11.91
C VAL A 65 -9.37 8.69 13.34
N GLU A 66 -9.85 9.53 14.25
CA GLU A 66 -10.03 9.16 15.65
C GLU A 66 -11.37 8.44 15.86
N GLY A 67 -11.40 7.43 16.72
CA GLY A 67 -12.63 6.75 17.12
C GLY A 67 -13.24 5.83 16.06
N THR A 68 -12.48 5.36 15.08
CA THR A 68 -12.99 4.41 14.09
C THR A 68 -13.20 3.03 14.70
N HIS A 69 -14.35 2.40 14.40
CA HIS A 69 -14.62 1.00 14.81
C HIS A 69 -13.67 0.01 14.12
N HIS A 70 -13.21 0.35 12.91
CA HIS A 70 -12.25 -0.44 12.15
C HIS A 70 -10.89 0.24 12.17
N GLU A 71 -9.86 -0.59 12.31
CA GLU A 71 -8.47 -0.16 12.31
C GLU A 71 -7.97 0.31 10.94
N LEU A 72 -8.53 -0.29 9.88
CA LEU A 72 -8.31 0.04 8.49
C LEU A 72 -9.65 -0.02 7.76
N SER A 73 -9.95 1.03 6.99
CA SER A 73 -11.05 1.07 6.05
C SER A 73 -10.54 1.55 4.69
N PRO A 74 -10.28 0.64 3.74
CA PRO A 74 -9.82 1.02 2.40
C PRO A 74 -10.95 1.73 1.64
N PHE A 75 -10.59 2.69 0.79
CA PHE A 75 -11.52 3.38 -0.10
C PHE A 75 -10.82 3.75 -1.41
N ALA A 76 -11.58 4.11 -2.45
CA ALA A 76 -11.01 4.43 -3.75
C ALA A 76 -9.91 5.52 -3.64
N ALA A 77 -8.72 5.23 -4.17
CA ALA A 77 -7.55 6.11 -4.07
C ALA A 77 -7.02 6.41 -2.65
N GLY A 78 -7.33 5.59 -1.64
CA GLY A 78 -6.80 5.79 -0.30
C GLY A 78 -7.18 4.76 0.76
N GLY A 79 -6.92 5.08 2.03
CA GLY A 79 -7.32 4.28 3.16
C GLY A 79 -7.48 5.14 4.41
N ALA A 80 -8.53 4.88 5.18
CA ALA A 80 -8.74 5.47 6.49
C ALA A 80 -8.17 4.53 7.55
N PHE A 81 -7.34 5.07 8.44
CA PHE A 81 -6.63 4.34 9.48
C PHE A 81 -7.02 4.91 10.84
N SER A 82 -7.13 4.05 11.85
CA SER A 82 -7.36 4.52 13.22
C SER A 82 -6.16 5.33 13.72
N THR A 83 -6.38 6.43 14.43
CA THR A 83 -5.30 7.17 15.10
C THR A 83 -4.54 6.31 16.12
N SER A 84 -5.15 5.24 16.63
CA SER A 84 -4.47 4.25 17.48
C SER A 84 -3.35 3.50 16.77
N THR A 85 -3.17 3.65 15.46
CA THR A 85 -2.03 3.10 14.71
C THR A 85 -0.82 4.01 14.70
N MET A 86 -1.03 5.29 14.99
CA MET A 86 0.01 6.31 14.91
C MET A 86 0.82 6.26 16.19
N HIS A 87 2.06 5.80 16.07
CA HIS A 87 2.97 5.65 17.20
C HIS A 87 4.27 6.41 16.91
N PRO A 88 4.90 7.00 17.94
CA PRO A 88 6.22 7.59 17.80
C PRO A 88 7.23 6.58 17.25
N GLY A 89 8.15 7.03 16.40
CA GLY A 89 9.21 6.18 15.87
C GLY A 89 10.05 5.55 16.99
N GLY A 90 10.33 4.24 16.88
CA GLY A 90 11.23 3.52 17.81
C GLY A 90 10.70 2.18 18.34
N ILE A 91 9.41 1.88 18.20
CA ILE A 91 8.81 0.59 18.61
C ILE A 91 8.64 -0.28 17.36
N VAL A 92 9.14 -1.52 17.33
CA VAL A 92 9.24 -2.35 16.11
C VAL A 92 7.94 -3.06 15.75
N GLU A 93 7.23 -3.62 16.72
CA GLU A 93 6.03 -4.44 16.51
C GLU A 93 4.90 -3.66 15.82
N PRO A 94 4.58 -2.41 16.23
CA PRO A 94 3.55 -1.62 15.58
C PRO A 94 3.90 -1.22 14.14
N ILE A 95 5.19 -1.25 13.76
CA ILE A 95 5.63 -0.95 12.39
C ILE A 95 5.17 -2.05 11.44
N ALA A 96 5.31 -3.32 11.86
CA ALA A 96 4.93 -4.46 11.04
C ALA A 96 3.41 -4.50 10.81
N ASP A 97 2.63 -4.24 11.85
CA ASP A 97 1.17 -4.20 11.75
C ASP A 97 0.69 -3.02 10.89
N ASN A 98 1.29 -1.85 11.05
CA ASN A 98 1.00 -0.68 10.22
C ASN A 98 1.39 -0.91 8.76
N LEU A 99 2.53 -1.54 8.50
CA LEU A 99 2.93 -1.93 7.16
C LEU A 99 1.89 -2.86 6.54
N ARG A 100 1.49 -3.92 7.27
CA ARG A 100 0.45 -4.84 6.80
C ARG A 100 -0.85 -4.11 6.46
N ARG A 101 -1.29 -3.17 7.30
CA ARG A 101 -2.49 -2.36 7.05
C ARG A 101 -2.33 -1.49 5.79
N THR A 102 -1.20 -0.80 5.64
CA THR A 102 -0.90 0.04 4.47
C THR A 102 -0.87 -0.77 3.18
N VAL A 103 -0.20 -1.92 3.18
CA VAL A 103 -0.15 -2.86 2.04
C VAL A 103 -1.57 -3.34 1.71
N THR A 104 -2.35 -3.71 2.73
CA THR A 104 -3.74 -4.15 2.57
C THR A 104 -4.58 -3.06 1.90
N ALA A 105 -4.43 -1.79 2.29
CA ALA A 105 -5.15 -0.67 1.70
C ALA A 105 -4.83 -0.50 0.20
N ILE A 106 -3.54 -0.51 -0.15
CA ILE A 106 -3.07 -0.33 -1.53
C ILE A 106 -3.56 -1.47 -2.42
N VAL A 107 -3.38 -2.72 -1.96
CA VAL A 107 -3.80 -3.92 -2.69
C VAL A 107 -5.32 -3.98 -2.82
N SER A 108 -6.06 -3.67 -1.77
CA SER A 108 -7.54 -3.63 -1.81
C SER A 108 -8.03 -2.65 -2.86
N ASN A 109 -7.41 -1.47 -2.96
CA ASN A 109 -7.76 -0.47 -3.96
C ASN A 109 -7.48 -0.96 -5.38
N TRP A 110 -6.40 -1.71 -5.58
CA TRP A 110 -6.07 -2.27 -6.88
C TRP A 110 -7.03 -3.39 -7.27
N VAL A 111 -7.21 -4.36 -6.37
CA VAL A 111 -8.09 -5.52 -6.56
C VAL A 111 -9.53 -5.06 -6.74
N GLY A 112 -10.00 -4.09 -5.95
CA GLY A 112 -11.35 -3.52 -6.07
C GLY A 112 -11.60 -2.77 -7.38
N CYS A 113 -10.55 -2.29 -8.06
CA CYS A 113 -10.66 -1.70 -9.40
C CYS A 113 -10.67 -2.74 -10.52
N VAL A 114 -9.89 -3.82 -10.37
CA VAL A 114 -9.68 -4.81 -11.44
C VAL A 114 -10.68 -5.96 -11.36
N VAL A 115 -11.11 -6.34 -10.16
CA VAL A 115 -11.96 -7.50 -9.91
C VAL A 115 -13.38 -7.03 -9.62
N GLY A 116 -14.28 -7.29 -10.57
CA GLY A 116 -15.71 -7.12 -10.38
C GLY A 116 -16.32 -8.32 -9.65
N VAL A 117 -17.16 -8.06 -8.64
CA VAL A 117 -17.89 -9.09 -7.91
C VAL A 117 -19.35 -9.09 -8.36
N ALA A 118 -19.86 -10.22 -8.83
CA ALA A 118 -21.21 -10.34 -9.36
C ALA A 118 -22.27 -10.49 -8.25
N SER A 119 -21.92 -11.17 -7.15
CA SER A 119 -22.82 -11.40 -6.02
C SER A 119 -22.10 -11.27 -4.68
N TRP A 120 -22.83 -10.98 -3.61
CA TRP A 120 -22.20 -10.89 -2.28
C TRP A 120 -21.58 -12.22 -1.84
N ALA A 121 -22.08 -13.35 -2.37
CA ALA A 121 -21.51 -14.67 -2.14
C ALA A 121 -20.08 -14.83 -2.72
N ASP A 122 -19.66 -13.97 -3.66
CA ASP A 122 -18.35 -14.06 -4.33
C ASP A 122 -17.29 -13.13 -3.72
N ALA A 123 -17.66 -12.26 -2.80
CA ALA A 123 -16.73 -11.25 -2.32
C ALA A 123 -15.64 -11.77 -1.37
N TRP A 124 -15.77 -13.01 -0.88
CA TRP A 124 -14.65 -13.69 -0.22
C TRP A 124 -13.43 -13.77 -1.15
N VAL A 125 -13.64 -13.78 -2.48
CA VAL A 125 -12.55 -13.77 -3.47
C VAL A 125 -11.73 -12.49 -3.37
N LEU A 126 -12.37 -11.33 -3.18
CA LEU A 126 -11.65 -10.06 -2.98
C LEU A 126 -10.79 -10.13 -1.72
N VAL A 127 -11.39 -10.55 -0.60
CA VAL A 127 -10.70 -10.64 0.70
C VAL A 127 -9.55 -11.64 0.64
N GLY A 128 -9.77 -12.81 0.03
CA GLY A 128 -8.78 -13.86 -0.12
C GLY A 128 -7.62 -13.44 -1.03
N LEU A 129 -7.93 -12.82 -2.18
CA LEU A 129 -6.92 -12.34 -3.12
C LEU A 129 -6.08 -11.21 -2.51
N THR A 130 -6.72 -10.25 -1.86
CA THR A 130 -6.02 -9.19 -1.15
C THR A 130 -5.11 -9.77 -0.07
N GLY A 131 -5.60 -10.69 0.76
CA GLY A 131 -4.82 -11.33 1.81
C GLY A 131 -3.59 -12.07 1.25
N PHE A 132 -3.78 -12.86 0.19
CA PHE A 132 -2.70 -13.57 -0.49
C PHE A 132 -1.60 -12.63 -1.00
N LEU A 133 -1.98 -11.54 -1.66
CA LEU A 133 -1.03 -10.56 -2.21
C LEU A 133 -0.29 -9.78 -1.11
N VAL A 134 -0.97 -9.46 -0.01
CA VAL A 134 -0.36 -8.85 1.18
C VAL A 134 0.70 -9.79 1.76
N ASP A 135 0.36 -11.06 1.95
CA ASP A 135 1.28 -12.06 2.49
C ASP A 135 2.47 -12.30 1.56
N GLN A 136 2.28 -12.21 0.24
CA GLN A 136 3.37 -12.29 -0.74
C GLN A 136 4.39 -11.14 -0.57
N PHE A 137 3.92 -9.91 -0.35
CA PHE A 137 4.80 -8.77 -0.08
C PHE A 137 5.53 -8.90 1.26
N LEU A 138 4.79 -9.23 2.33
CA LEU A 138 5.36 -9.37 3.68
C LEU A 138 6.32 -10.57 3.78
N GLY A 139 6.02 -11.67 3.11
CA GLY A 139 6.85 -12.87 3.06
C GLY A 139 8.22 -12.60 2.42
N ARG A 140 8.29 -11.69 1.43
CA ARG A 140 9.56 -11.26 0.85
C ARG A 140 10.47 -10.57 1.86
N GLY A 141 9.91 -9.67 2.67
CA GLY A 141 10.66 -8.97 3.73
C GLY A 141 11.26 -9.94 4.75
N ARG A 142 10.50 -10.98 5.12
CA ARG A 142 10.96 -12.04 6.03
C ARG A 142 12.11 -12.86 5.43
N GLY A 143 11.99 -13.24 4.16
CA GLY A 143 13.04 -14.02 3.48
C GLY A 143 14.39 -13.31 3.38
N VAL A 144 14.39 -11.98 3.19
CA VAL A 144 15.64 -11.19 3.18
C VAL A 144 16.26 -11.12 4.57
N SER A 145 15.45 -10.87 5.60
CA SER A 145 15.93 -10.81 6.98
C SER A 145 16.50 -12.17 7.45
N ASP A 146 15.81 -13.27 7.15
CA ASP A 146 16.26 -14.63 7.48
C ASP A 146 17.56 -14.98 6.74
N ALA A 147 17.71 -14.57 5.48
CA ALA A 147 18.94 -14.76 4.72
C ALA A 147 20.12 -13.98 5.31
N GLN A 148 19.90 -12.74 5.74
CA GLN A 148 20.92 -11.92 6.41
C GLN A 148 21.33 -12.51 7.76
N HIS A 149 20.37 -13.01 8.54
CA HIS A 149 20.64 -13.67 9.82
C HIS A 149 21.50 -14.93 9.65
N ARG A 150 21.24 -15.72 8.59
CA ARG A 150 22.07 -16.88 8.24
C ARG A 150 23.50 -16.54 7.86
N LEU A 151 23.73 -15.40 7.22
CA LEU A 151 25.07 -14.93 6.83
C LEU A 151 25.87 -14.39 8.03
N GLN A 152 25.20 -13.91 9.08
CA GLN A 152 25.86 -13.44 10.30
C GLN A 152 26.19 -14.58 11.28
N ALA A 153 25.57 -15.75 11.11
CA ALA A 153 25.78 -16.94 11.93
C ALA A 153 26.87 -17.89 11.37
N SER A 154 27.52 -17.54 10.25
CA SER A 154 28.60 -18.30 9.58
C SER A 154 29.92 -17.55 9.61
#